data_AF-A0A4Q2YGM6-F1
#
_entry.id   AF-A0A4Q2YGM6-F1
#
_cell.length_a   1.000
_cell.length_b   1.000
_cell.length_c   1.000
_cell.angle_alpha   90.00
_cell.angle_beta   90.00
_cell.angle_gamma   90.00
#
_symmetry.space_group_name_H-M   'P 1'
#
loop_
_entity.id
_entity.type
_entity.pdbx_description
1 polymer ?
#
loop_
_entity_poly.entity_id
_entity_poly.type
_entity_poly.pdbx_seq_one_letter_code
_entity_poly.pdbx_strand_id
1 'polypeptide(L)'
;MSDILDRRIVELERELTTLRRKKMTQLQDEMNRLQSDINGTRPVKSDSKGWVADLVPQLATAEAATTRRKGGRGKRLSEEDVIERLRRVVSAAGEEGISARAAAMQSGVFYLRAIKVMDENFTKTGSGKWTRYTLK
;
A
#
# COMPACT_ATOMS: atom_id res chain seq x y z
N MET A 1 -24.54 41.99 -31.50
CA MET A 1 -23.29 41.71 -30.75
C MET A 1 -23.46 40.56 -29.76
N SER A 2 -24.57 40.48 -29.01
CA SER A 2 -24.88 39.36 -28.09
C SER A 2 -24.77 37.98 -28.74
N ASP A 3 -25.43 37.78 -29.89
CA ASP A 3 -25.54 36.45 -30.52
C ASP A 3 -24.20 35.81 -30.94
N ILE A 4 -23.18 36.65 -31.17
CA ILE A 4 -21.83 36.19 -31.53
C ILE A 4 -21.10 35.68 -30.27
N LEU A 5 -21.30 36.36 -29.14
CA LEU A 5 -20.74 35.95 -27.86
C LEU A 5 -21.41 34.66 -27.36
N ASP A 6 -22.73 34.55 -27.50
CA ASP A 6 -23.49 33.36 -27.10
C ASP A 6 -23.06 32.12 -27.90
N ARG A 7 -22.84 32.26 -29.21
CA ARG A 7 -22.28 31.18 -30.05
C ARG A 7 -20.88 30.78 -29.60
N ARG A 8 -20.03 31.76 -29.24
CA ARG A 8 -18.67 31.49 -28.79
C ARG A 8 -18.64 30.78 -27.44
N ILE A 9 -19.57 31.10 -26.54
CA ILE A 9 -19.73 30.39 -25.26
C ILE A 9 -20.07 28.92 -25.50
N VAL A 10 -21.03 28.63 -26.38
CA VAL A 10 -21.43 27.25 -26.71
C VAL A 10 -20.29 26.47 -27.37
N GLU A 11 -19.50 27.11 -28.24
CA GLU A 11 -18.29 26.48 -28.81
C GLU A 11 -17.27 26.13 -27.73
N LEU A 12 -16.99 27.06 -26.82
CA LEU A 12 -16.04 26.84 -25.72
C LEU A 12 -16.52 25.75 -24.75
N GLU A 13 -17.81 25.66 -24.46
CA GLU A 13 -18.39 24.59 -23.66
C GLU A 13 -18.24 23.22 -24.33
N ARG A 14 -18.44 23.15 -25.65
CA ARG A 14 -18.20 21.93 -26.43
C ARG A 14 -16.73 21.54 -26.42
N GLU A 15 -15.83 22.50 -26.62
CA GLU A 15 -14.38 22.25 -26.54
C GLU A 15 -13.99 21.74 -25.14
N LEU A 16 -14.50 22.36 -24.08
CA LEU A 16 -14.22 21.96 -22.70
C LEU A 16 -14.74 20.56 -22.37
N THR A 17 -15.93 20.18 -22.85
CA THR A 17 -16.46 18.83 -22.67
C THR A 17 -15.66 17.79 -23.45
N THR A 18 -15.21 18.11 -24.66
CA THR A 18 -14.33 17.20 -25.43
C THR A 18 -12.97 17.00 -24.76
N LEU A 19 -12.37 18.07 -24.23
CA LEU A 19 -11.11 17.99 -23.49
C LEU A 19 -11.25 17.17 -22.21
N ARG A 20 -12.34 17.35 -21.46
CA ARG A 20 -12.63 16.54 -20.27
C ARG A 20 -12.76 15.05 -20.61
N ARG A 21 -13.47 14.71 -21.69
CA ARG A 21 -13.60 13.32 -22.15
C ARG A 21 -12.24 12.72 -22.54
N LYS A 22 -11.44 13.45 -23.32
CA LYS A 22 -10.07 13.03 -23.71
C LYS A 22 -9.17 12.81 -22.49
N LYS A 23 -9.25 13.67 -21.47
CA LYS A 23 -8.47 13.50 -20.24
C LYS A 23 -8.93 12.29 -19.42
N MET A 24 -10.24 12.05 -19.34
CA MET A 24 -10.77 10.85 -18.69
C MET A 24 -10.29 9.55 -19.37
N THR A 25 -10.32 9.49 -20.70
CA THR A 25 -9.82 8.31 -21.43
C THR A 25 -8.32 8.11 -21.23
N GLN A 26 -7.53 9.19 -21.27
CA GLN A 26 -6.09 9.12 -21.00
C GLN A 26 -5.79 8.57 -19.60
N LEU A 27 -6.47 9.06 -18.57
CA LEU A 27 -6.30 8.58 -17.20
C LEU A 27 -6.74 7.12 -17.05
N GLN A 28 -7.80 6.71 -17.72
CA GLN A 28 -8.26 5.33 -17.72
C GLN A 28 -7.25 4.39 -18.39
N ASP A 29 -6.64 4.82 -19.50
CA ASP A 29 -5.58 4.07 -20.18
C ASP A 29 -4.32 3.97 -19.33
N GLU A 30 -3.91 5.05 -18.65
CA GLU A 30 -2.81 5.06 -17.70
C GLU A 30 -3.08 4.12 -16.50
N MET A 31 -4.29 4.14 -15.96
CA MET A 31 -4.69 3.20 -14.90
C MET A 31 -4.64 1.75 -15.38
N ASN A 32 -5.14 1.46 -16.58
CA ASN A 32 -5.09 0.12 -17.15
C ASN A 32 -3.65 -0.36 -17.36
N ARG A 33 -2.75 0.52 -17.83
CA ARG A 33 -1.31 0.23 -17.96
C ARG A 33 -0.67 -0.07 -16.62
N LEU A 34 -0.93 0.76 -15.61
CA LEU A 34 -0.41 0.53 -14.25
C LEU A 34 -0.96 -0.76 -13.65
N GLN A 35 -2.24 -1.09 -13.89
CA GLN A 35 -2.81 -2.37 -13.47
C GLN A 35 -2.16 -3.56 -14.18
N SER A 36 -1.89 -3.45 -15.49
CA SER A 36 -1.19 -4.51 -16.22
C SER A 36 0.25 -4.67 -15.76
N ASP A 37 0.96 -3.59 -15.42
CA ASP A 37 2.34 -3.65 -14.91
C ASP A 37 2.39 -4.31 -13.52
N ILE A 38 1.40 -4.02 -12.66
CA ILE A 38 1.26 -4.67 -11.35
C ILE A 38 0.92 -6.16 -11.51
N ASN A 39 0.08 -6.52 -12.47
CA ASN A 39 -0.30 -7.92 -12.72
C ASN A 39 0.78 -8.71 -13.47
N GLY A 40 1.57 -8.07 -14.34
CA GLY A 40 2.65 -8.67 -15.12
C GLY A 40 3.96 -8.88 -14.34
N THR A 41 4.14 -8.19 -13.21
CA THR A 41 5.33 -8.33 -12.34
C THR A 41 5.19 -9.42 -11.27
N ARG A 42 4.07 -10.17 -11.24
CA ARG A 42 3.96 -11.42 -10.47
C ARG A 42 4.27 -12.62 -11.35
N PRO A 43 5.44 -13.29 -11.21
CA PRO A 43 5.54 -14.68 -11.60
C PRO A 43 4.62 -15.49 -10.68
N VAL A 44 3.38 -15.72 -11.13
CA VAL A 44 2.53 -16.75 -10.56
C VAL A 44 3.19 -18.06 -10.95
N LYS A 45 3.97 -18.65 -10.03
CA LYS A 45 4.23 -20.09 -10.06
C LYS A 45 2.88 -20.78 -9.97
N SER A 46 2.33 -21.14 -11.12
CA SER A 46 1.23 -22.09 -11.21
C SER A 46 1.82 -23.47 -10.91
N ASP A 47 2.01 -23.79 -9.64
CA ASP A 47 1.96 -25.18 -9.20
C ASP A 47 0.49 -25.55 -9.08
N SER A 48 -0.10 -25.81 -10.24
CA SER A 48 -1.28 -26.64 -10.37
C SER A 48 -0.98 -27.99 -9.72
N LYS A 49 -1.58 -28.29 -8.57
CA LYS A 49 -1.88 -29.66 -8.18
C LYS A 49 -3.22 -29.68 -7.48
N GLY A 50 -4.20 -30.07 -8.30
CA GLY A 50 -5.55 -30.38 -7.88
C GLY A 50 -5.56 -31.40 -6.76
N TRP A 51 -6.58 -31.23 -5.96
CA TRP A 51 -7.01 -32.19 -4.97
C TRP A 51 -7.39 -33.49 -5.68
N VAL A 52 -6.91 -34.62 -5.16
CA VAL A 52 -7.41 -35.98 -5.47
C VAL A 52 -7.00 -36.55 -6.82
N ALA A 53 -5.83 -37.20 -6.86
CA ALA A 53 -5.62 -38.44 -7.63
C ALA A 53 -4.34 -39.13 -7.11
N ASP A 54 -4.44 -40.44 -6.92
CA ASP A 54 -3.40 -41.39 -6.49
C ASP A 54 -3.08 -41.52 -4.99
N LEU A 55 -4.00 -42.28 -4.40
CA LEU A 55 -3.82 -43.28 -3.36
C LEU A 55 -2.46 -44.03 -3.39
N VAL A 56 -1.78 -44.00 -2.22
CA VAL A 56 -1.22 -45.18 -1.50
C VAL A 56 0.13 -45.75 -2.03
N PRO A 57 1.02 -46.34 -1.20
CA PRO A 57 1.60 -45.88 0.07
C PRO A 57 3.10 -46.30 0.21
N GLN A 58 4.08 -45.42 0.42
CA GLN A 58 5.41 -45.91 0.82
C GLN A 58 6.28 -44.82 1.45
N LEU A 59 6.07 -44.60 2.74
CA LEU A 59 7.06 -44.89 3.78
C LEU A 59 6.44 -44.52 5.12
N ALA A 60 5.87 -45.53 5.76
CA ALA A 60 5.75 -45.51 7.20
C ALA A 60 7.16 -45.53 7.78
N THR A 61 7.48 -44.58 8.65
CA THR A 61 8.17 -44.82 9.93
C THR A 61 8.09 -43.56 10.78
N ALA A 62 7.45 -43.72 11.95
CA ALA A 62 7.69 -43.03 13.24
C ALA A 62 7.73 -41.48 13.25
N GLU A 63 6.94 -40.72 14.01
CA GLU A 63 6.17 -40.97 15.22
C GLU A 63 5.17 -39.81 15.40
N ALA A 64 4.08 -40.09 16.09
CA ALA A 64 2.93 -39.22 16.28
C ALA A 64 3.25 -37.96 17.12
N ALA A 65 2.82 -36.79 16.63
CA ALA A 65 2.50 -35.65 17.49
C ALA A 65 1.43 -34.75 16.83
N THR A 66 0.17 -35.10 17.12
CA THR A 66 -0.95 -34.21 17.45
C THR A 66 -0.92 -32.78 16.89
N THR A 67 -1.66 -32.58 15.79
CA THR A 67 -2.59 -31.46 15.57
C THR A 67 -2.41 -30.19 16.43
N ARG A 68 -1.54 -29.27 16.00
CA ARG A 68 -1.79 -27.82 16.08
C ARG A 68 -1.15 -27.11 14.88
N ARG A 69 -1.95 -26.85 13.84
CA ARG A 69 -1.59 -25.91 12.77
C ARG A 69 -1.49 -24.51 13.37
N LYS A 70 -0.34 -24.19 13.95
CA LYS A 70 0.04 -22.85 14.42
C LYS A 70 0.23 -22.00 13.17
N GLY A 71 -0.72 -21.09 12.92
CA GLY A 71 -0.69 -20.17 11.80
C GLY A 71 0.71 -19.59 11.61
N GLY A 72 1.23 -19.70 10.39
CA GLY A 72 2.57 -19.26 10.03
C GLY A 72 2.78 -17.82 10.46
N ARG A 73 3.50 -17.64 11.57
CA ARG A 73 4.07 -16.35 11.93
C ARG A 73 5.11 -16.04 10.87
N GLY A 74 4.74 -15.23 9.88
CA GLY A 74 5.73 -14.50 9.09
C GLY A 74 6.74 -13.87 10.06
N LYS A 75 8.02 -13.86 9.66
CA LYS A 75 9.15 -13.35 10.47
C LYS A 75 8.70 -12.08 11.21
N ARG A 76 8.55 -12.19 12.53
CA ARG A 76 8.21 -11.04 13.37
C ARG A 76 9.38 -10.08 13.25
N LEU A 77 9.16 -8.92 12.63
CA LEU A 77 10.15 -7.84 12.64
C LEU A 77 10.50 -7.54 14.10
N SER A 78 11.79 -7.51 14.44
CA SER A 78 12.26 -7.07 15.75
C SER A 78 11.85 -5.62 15.98
N GLU A 79 11.86 -5.16 17.23
CA GLU A 79 11.53 -3.76 17.52
C GLU A 79 12.60 -2.82 16.96
N GLU A 80 13.86 -3.24 16.99
CA GLU A 80 14.99 -2.54 16.38
C GLU A 80 14.78 -2.31 14.87
N ASP A 81 14.40 -3.36 14.12
CA ASP A 81 14.14 -3.24 12.68
C ASP A 81 12.99 -2.26 12.38
N VAL A 82 11.99 -2.24 13.26
CA VAL A 82 10.84 -1.32 13.14
C VAL A 82 11.29 0.12 13.41
N ILE A 83 12.11 0.34 14.44
CA ILE A 83 12.64 1.66 14.78
C ILE A 83 13.50 2.19 13.63
N GLU A 84 14.39 1.37 13.05
CA GLU A 84 15.24 1.80 11.94
C GLU A 84 14.43 2.21 10.71
N ARG A 85 13.42 1.41 10.34
CA ARG A 85 12.54 1.74 9.21
C ARG A 85 11.76 3.03 9.46
N LEU A 86 11.22 3.20 10.66
CA LEU A 86 10.51 4.41 11.03
C LEU A 86 11.44 5.62 11.06
N ARG A 87 12.68 5.48 11.54
CA ARG A 87 13.69 6.55 11.55
C ARG A 87 13.99 7.06 10.15
N ARG A 88 14.18 6.17 9.17
CA ARG A 88 14.41 6.55 7.76
C ARG A 88 13.25 7.35 7.18
N VAL A 89 12.03 6.97 7.54
CA VAL A 89 10.81 7.63 7.07
C VAL A 89 10.64 9.00 7.74
N VAL A 90 10.85 9.09 9.06
CA VAL A 90 10.77 10.36 9.79
C VAL A 90 11.89 11.31 9.35
N SER A 91 13.10 10.82 9.12
CA SER A 91 14.20 11.64 8.59
C SER A 91 13.90 12.17 7.19
N ALA A 92 13.22 11.38 6.34
CA ALA A 92 12.82 11.82 5.01
C ALA A 92 11.74 12.92 5.04
N ALA A 93 10.94 12.99 6.11
CA ALA A 93 9.93 14.03 6.30
C ALA A 93 10.51 15.36 6.84
N GLY A 94 11.74 15.34 7.37
CA GLY A 94 12.43 16.55 7.84
C GLY A 94 11.68 17.29 8.95
N GLU A 95 11.72 18.62 8.89
CA GLU A 95 11.14 19.52 9.91
C GLU A 95 9.60 19.53 9.92
N GLU A 96 8.95 19.19 8.80
CA GLU A 96 7.49 19.15 8.72
C GLU A 96 6.89 18.03 9.59
N GLY A 97 7.69 16.98 9.84
CA GLY A 97 7.30 15.79 10.58
C GLY A 97 6.30 14.91 9.83
N ILE A 98 6.15 13.66 10.27
CA ILE A 98 5.24 12.69 9.64
C ILE A 98 4.22 12.16 10.64
N SER A 99 2.99 11.92 10.19
CA SER A 99 2.00 11.23 11.03
C SER A 99 2.34 9.74 11.19
N ALA A 100 1.98 9.14 12.32
CA ALA A 100 2.19 7.71 12.54
C ALA A 100 1.51 6.83 11.48
N ARG A 101 0.38 7.29 10.91
CA ARG A 101 -0.33 6.56 9.86
C ARG A 101 0.45 6.57 8.55
N ALA A 102 0.98 7.73 8.15
CA ALA A 102 1.80 7.83 6.96
C ALA A 102 3.12 7.07 7.13
N ALA A 103 3.75 7.17 8.30
CA ALA A 103 4.97 6.44 8.62
C ALA A 103 4.77 4.92 8.58
N ALA A 104 3.65 4.42 9.12
CA ALA A 104 3.29 3.01 9.06
C ALA A 104 3.13 2.50 7.62
N MET A 105 2.44 3.26 6.76
CA MET A 105 2.26 2.89 5.36
C MET A 105 3.57 2.86 4.59
N GLN A 106 4.43 3.87 4.78
CA GLN A 106 5.71 3.96 4.06
C GLN A 106 6.74 2.93 4.56
N SER A 107 6.76 2.64 5.86
CA SER A 107 7.69 1.66 6.45
C SER A 107 7.23 0.20 6.32
N GLY A 108 5.97 -0.03 5.93
CA GLY A 108 5.34 -1.35 5.91
C GLY A 108 5.12 -1.94 7.31
N VAL A 109 5.08 -1.10 8.35
CA VAL A 109 4.87 -1.50 9.74
C VAL A 109 3.38 -1.36 10.09
N PHE A 110 2.85 -2.31 10.85
CA PHE A 110 1.46 -2.23 11.31
C PHE A 110 1.23 -0.99 12.18
N TYR A 111 0.19 -0.21 11.85
CA TYR A 111 -0.08 1.10 12.45
C TYR A 111 -0.08 1.12 13.99
N LEU A 112 -0.75 0.16 14.64
CA LEU A 112 -0.82 0.12 16.10
C LEU A 112 0.55 -0.14 16.76
N ARG A 113 1.48 -0.78 16.04
CA ARG A 113 2.84 -0.98 16.50
C ARG A 113 3.69 0.26 16.23
N ALA A 114 3.54 0.85 15.05
CA ALA A 114 4.21 2.09 14.69
C ALA A 114 3.87 3.22 15.69
N ILE A 115 2.61 3.39 16.08
CA ILE A 115 2.21 4.47 17.01
C ILE A 115 2.92 4.38 18.36
N LYS A 116 3.01 3.17 18.93
CA LYS A 116 3.67 2.94 20.23
C LYS A 116 5.16 3.25 20.15
N VAL A 117 5.81 2.67 19.13
CA VAL A 117 7.25 2.87 18.91
C VAL A 117 7.55 4.34 18.61
N MET A 118 6.67 5.04 17.87
CA MET A 118 6.84 6.44 17.55
C MET A 118 6.68 7.35 18.76
N ASP A 119 5.68 7.11 19.61
CA ASP A 119 5.46 7.87 20.84
C ASP A 119 6.65 7.74 21.82
N GLU A 120 7.33 6.59 21.86
CA GLU A 120 8.49 6.36 22.74
C GLU A 120 9.79 6.98 22.19
N ASN A 121 10.02 6.86 20.88
CA ASN A 121 11.33 7.11 20.27
C ASN A 121 11.48 8.48 19.58
N PHE A 122 10.39 9.18 19.29
CA PHE A 122 10.39 10.40 18.47
C PHE A 122 9.76 11.59 19.22
N THR A 123 10.03 12.81 18.76
CA THR A 123 9.39 14.01 19.30
C THR A 123 8.00 14.16 18.70
N LYS A 124 6.99 14.27 19.55
CA LYS A 124 5.58 14.41 19.15
C LYS A 124 5.20 15.88 19.12
N THR A 125 4.72 16.35 17.97
CA THR A 125 4.22 17.71 17.78
C THR A 125 2.74 17.68 17.40
N GLY A 126 1.95 18.61 17.96
CA GLY A 126 0.51 18.68 17.73
C GLY A 126 -0.33 17.72 18.57
N SER A 127 -1.63 17.63 18.26
CA SER A 127 -2.58 16.80 19.00
C SER A 127 -3.62 16.13 18.10
N GLY A 128 -4.10 14.95 18.54
CA GLY A 128 -5.14 14.20 17.85
C GLY A 128 -4.76 13.82 16.41
N LYS A 129 -5.62 14.15 15.44
CA LYS A 129 -5.43 13.83 14.01
C LYS A 129 -4.26 14.57 13.37
N TRP A 130 -3.79 15.65 13.99
CA TRP A 130 -2.69 16.50 13.51
C TRP A 130 -1.36 16.17 14.17
N THR A 131 -1.30 15.05 14.91
CA THR A 131 -0.06 14.59 15.51
C THR A 131 0.97 14.29 14.43
N ARG A 132 2.13 14.92 14.56
CA ARG A 132 3.31 14.66 13.75
C ARG A 132 4.48 14.24 14.63
N TYR A 133 5.38 13.49 14.02
CA TYR A 133 6.57 12.98 14.67
C TYR A 133 7.80 13.47 13.92
N THR A 134 8.76 13.96 14.67
CA THR A 134 10.06 14.45 14.21
C THR A 134 11.19 13.69 14.92
N LEU A 135 12.42 13.78 14.39
CA LEU A 135 13.57 13.23 15.09
C LEU A 135 13.79 13.98 16.42
N LYS A 136 14.31 13.25 17.42
CA LYS A 136 14.81 13.86 18.66
C LYS A 136 16.09 14.62 18.39
#